data_AF-A0A7M7PXQ4-F1
#
_entry.id   AF-A0A7M7PXQ4-F1
#
_cell.length_a   1.000
_cell.length_b   1.000
_cell.length_c   1.000
_cell.angle_alpha   90.00
_cell.angle_beta   90.00
_cell.angle_gamma   90.00
#
_symmetry.space_group_name_H-M   'P 1'
#
loop_
_entity.id
_entity.type
_entity.pdbx_description
1 polymer ?
#
loop_
_entity_poly.entity_id
_entity_poly.type
_entity_poly.pdbx_seq_one_letter_code
_entity_poly.pdbx_strand_id
1 'polypeptide(L)'
;MERTRFQRIAEDTFIFKEISFLNLRKTALPTAYLFKPPMAWEELTEEEKCMSQWLEKSHHGIAWNSGDIPYHRLYRILQICTQGVEKIFIKGEQKARWMKNILPNISISNVEDFGCPPLEEIISENQYFCFNHALCIRRKPMCASHNVISIRAWLLNYLESSFGQDKIDNI
;
A
#
# COMPACT_ATOMS: atom_id res chain seq x y z
N MET A 1 14.16 -3.27 19.41
CA MET A 1 13.71 -4.56 18.85
C MET A 1 13.28 -4.30 17.41
N GLU A 2 14.25 -4.29 16.50
CA GLU A 2 14.04 -3.85 15.12
C GLU A 2 13.39 -4.94 14.28
N ARG A 3 12.45 -4.47 13.46
CA ARG A 3 11.48 -5.24 12.69
C ARG A 3 12.17 -6.07 11.60
N THR A 4 11.64 -7.28 11.41
CA THR A 4 11.73 -8.12 10.22
C THR A 4 11.82 -7.28 8.95
N ARG A 5 13.00 -7.24 8.32
CA ARG A 5 13.25 -6.50 7.08
C ARG A 5 13.86 -7.43 6.03
N PHE A 6 13.33 -7.34 4.82
CA PHE A 6 13.90 -7.92 3.61
C PHE A 6 14.89 -6.91 3.00
N GLN A 7 16.11 -7.38 2.70
CA GLN A 7 17.18 -6.62 2.04
C GLN A 7 17.63 -7.39 0.78
N ARG A 8 16.95 -7.05 -0.33
CA ARG A 8 17.23 -7.17 -1.77
C ARG A 8 17.90 -8.42 -2.39
N ILE A 9 17.38 -8.72 -3.58
CA ILE A 9 18.13 -8.85 -4.85
C ILE A 9 18.85 -7.51 -5.18
N ALA A 10 19.96 -7.20 -4.45
CA ALA A 10 20.90 -6.04 -4.51
C ALA A 10 20.78 -4.71 -3.65
N GLU A 11 20.50 -4.65 -2.33
CA GLU A 11 20.25 -3.45 -1.47
C GLU A 11 19.18 -2.42 -1.95
N ASP A 12 17.90 -2.47 -1.47
CA ASP A 12 16.76 -1.51 -1.76
C ASP A 12 15.67 -1.75 -2.84
N THR A 13 15.29 -2.97 -3.20
CA THR A 13 14.14 -3.27 -4.09
C THR A 13 13.02 -3.90 -3.29
N PHE A 14 11.86 -3.26 -3.38
CA PHE A 14 10.61 -3.69 -2.80
C PHE A 14 9.76 -4.31 -3.90
N ILE A 15 9.24 -5.53 -3.68
CA ILE A 15 8.33 -6.19 -4.62
C ILE A 15 6.89 -5.90 -4.18
N PHE A 16 6.14 -5.20 -5.02
CA PHE A 16 4.72 -4.90 -4.76
C PHE A 16 3.86 -6.08 -5.20
N LYS A 17 3.32 -6.85 -4.24
CA LYS A 17 2.31 -7.87 -4.54
C LYS A 17 0.92 -7.26 -4.76
N GLU A 18 0.58 -6.22 -4.03
CA GLU A 18 -0.70 -5.52 -4.11
C GLU A 18 -0.49 -4.02 -3.95
N ILE A 19 -1.19 -3.21 -4.75
CA ILE A 19 -1.28 -1.75 -4.58
C ILE A 19 -2.74 -1.36 -4.59
N SER A 20 -3.12 -0.42 -3.72
CA SER A 20 -4.44 0.17 -3.74
C SER A 20 -4.36 1.69 -3.77
N PHE A 21 -5.27 2.31 -4.53
CA PHE A 21 -5.47 3.75 -4.57
C PHE A 21 -6.86 4.09 -4.07
N LEU A 22 -6.97 5.18 -3.34
CA LEU A 22 -8.25 5.71 -2.87
C LEU A 22 -8.19 7.23 -2.92
N ASN A 23 -9.17 7.84 -3.59
CA ASN A 23 -9.25 9.29 -3.66
C ASN A 23 -9.61 9.86 -2.28
N LEU A 24 -8.90 10.90 -1.84
CA LEU A 24 -9.12 11.51 -0.54
C LEU A 24 -10.51 12.17 -0.44
N ARG A 25 -10.90 12.95 -1.46
CA ARG A 25 -12.10 13.80 -1.41
C ARG A 25 -13.36 13.11 -1.98
N LYS A 26 -13.21 12.30 -3.03
CA LYS A 26 -14.35 11.64 -3.67
C LYS A 26 -14.83 10.44 -2.85
N THR A 27 -16.15 10.25 -2.82
CA THR A 27 -16.80 9.04 -2.31
C THR A 27 -16.66 7.90 -3.31
N ALA A 28 -15.43 7.41 -3.50
CA ALA A 28 -15.12 6.29 -4.37
C ALA A 28 -14.68 5.06 -3.55
N LEU A 29 -14.90 3.86 -4.09
CA LEU A 29 -14.28 2.65 -3.56
C LEU A 29 -12.79 2.62 -3.92
N PRO A 30 -11.95 1.94 -3.11
CA PRO A 30 -10.55 1.78 -3.45
C PRO A 30 -10.40 0.97 -4.74
N THR A 31 -9.43 1.35 -5.57
CA THR A 31 -9.01 0.57 -6.73
C THR A 31 -7.76 -0.21 -6.35
N ALA A 32 -7.81 -1.54 -6.46
CA ALA A 32 -6.71 -2.42 -6.10
C ALA A 32 -6.17 -3.18 -7.32
N TYR A 33 -4.86 -3.39 -7.33
CA TYR A 33 -4.12 -4.08 -8.38
C TYR A 33 -3.27 -5.18 -7.75
N LEU A 34 -3.41 -6.41 -8.24
CA LEU A 34 -2.67 -7.58 -7.76
C LEU A 34 -1.66 -8.05 -8.82
N PHE A 35 -0.39 -8.05 -8.46
CA PHE A 35 0.70 -8.33 -9.40
C PHE A 35 1.21 -9.76 -9.30
N LYS A 36 1.38 -10.38 -10.47
CA LYS A 36 2.22 -11.57 -10.65
C LYS A 36 3.64 -11.27 -10.19
N PRO A 37 4.38 -12.27 -9.67
CA PRO A 37 5.76 -12.05 -9.26
C PRO A 37 6.63 -11.68 -10.47
N PRO A 38 7.72 -10.92 -10.25
CA PRO A 38 8.67 -10.56 -11.31
C PRO A 38 9.53 -11.74 -11.80
N MET A 39 9.62 -12.82 -11.00
CA MET A 39 10.34 -14.05 -11.34
C MET A 39 9.61 -15.30 -10.81
N ALA A 40 9.97 -16.46 -11.34
CA ALA A 40 9.44 -17.74 -10.88
C ALA A 40 9.89 -18.06 -9.45
N TRP A 41 9.16 -18.95 -8.78
CA TRP A 41 9.46 -19.38 -7.40
C TRP A 41 10.82 -20.08 -7.30
N GLU A 42 11.17 -20.81 -8.34
CA GLU A 42 12.41 -21.60 -8.46
C GLU A 42 13.64 -20.71 -8.59
N GLU A 43 13.47 -19.44 -9.02
CA GLU A 43 14.54 -18.46 -9.15
C GLU A 43 14.88 -17.77 -7.81
N LEU A 44 14.05 -17.94 -6.77
CA LEU A 44 14.27 -17.38 -5.45
C LEU A 44 15.34 -18.16 -4.67
N THR A 45 16.12 -17.46 -3.84
CA THR A 45 16.96 -18.11 -2.82
C THR A 45 16.13 -18.77 -1.73
N GLU A 46 16.73 -19.65 -0.91
CA GLU A 46 16.00 -20.28 0.19
C GLU A 46 15.55 -19.27 1.26
N GLU A 47 16.33 -18.21 1.50
CA GLU A 47 15.96 -17.11 2.39
C GLU A 47 14.76 -16.33 1.83
N GLU A 48 14.74 -16.06 0.53
CA GLU A 48 13.64 -15.38 -0.17
C GLU A 48 12.36 -16.19 -0.14
N LYS A 49 12.46 -17.51 -0.35
CA LYS A 49 11.33 -18.44 -0.22
C LYS A 49 10.78 -18.44 1.21
N CYS A 50 11.66 -18.55 2.20
CA CYS A 50 11.29 -18.52 3.61
C CYS A 50 10.56 -17.21 3.97
N MET A 51 11.11 -16.06 3.55
CA MET A 51 10.50 -14.75 3.77
C MET A 51 9.15 -14.62 3.05
N SER A 52 9.07 -15.04 1.79
CA SER A 52 7.83 -14.97 1.00
C SER A 52 6.72 -15.82 1.62
N GLN A 53 7.05 -17.03 2.10
CA GLN A 53 6.12 -17.88 2.83
C GLN A 53 5.70 -17.26 4.16
N TRP A 54 6.61 -16.60 4.88
CA TRP A 54 6.27 -15.91 6.12
C TRP A 54 5.30 -14.74 5.85
N LEU A 55 5.57 -13.93 4.82
CA LEU A 55 4.71 -12.82 4.41
C LEU A 55 3.33 -13.28 3.96
N GLU A 56 3.26 -14.37 3.19
CA GLU A 56 2.01 -15.01 2.78
C GLU A 56 1.21 -15.45 4.02
N LYS A 57 1.80 -16.22 4.93
CA LYS A 57 1.08 -16.82 6.07
C LYS A 57 0.77 -15.83 7.20
N SER A 58 1.60 -14.81 7.37
CA SER A 58 1.63 -14.00 8.59
C SER A 58 1.35 -12.52 8.37
N HIS A 59 1.44 -12.01 7.13
CA HIS A 59 1.30 -10.59 6.85
C HIS A 59 0.15 -10.29 5.87
N HIS A 60 0.31 -10.57 4.58
CA HIS A 60 -0.62 -10.12 3.55
C HIS A 60 -1.51 -11.21 2.95
N GLY A 61 -1.24 -12.51 3.16
CA GLY A 61 -2.17 -13.56 2.71
C GLY A 61 -2.20 -13.82 1.21
N ILE A 62 -1.16 -13.41 0.47
CA ILE A 62 -1.11 -13.47 -0.98
C ILE A 62 0.00 -14.45 -1.35
N ALA A 63 -0.34 -15.52 -2.06
CA ALA A 63 0.65 -16.49 -2.50
C ALA A 63 1.62 -15.88 -3.53
N TRP A 64 2.85 -16.41 -3.56
CA TRP A 64 3.90 -15.88 -4.44
C TRP A 64 3.45 -15.80 -5.90
N ASN A 65 2.84 -16.88 -6.40
CA ASN A 65 2.38 -17.00 -7.80
C ASN A 65 1.01 -16.33 -8.06
N SER A 66 0.36 -15.75 -7.04
CA SER A 66 -0.91 -15.04 -7.22
C SER A 66 -0.74 -13.74 -7.99
N GLY A 67 -1.83 -13.28 -8.61
CA GLY A 67 -1.89 -12.05 -9.38
C GLY A 67 -2.28 -12.30 -10.83
N ASP A 68 -2.99 -11.33 -11.40
CA ASP A 68 -3.45 -11.32 -12.78
C ASP A 68 -2.64 -10.34 -13.64
N ILE A 69 -2.01 -9.35 -13.02
CA ILE A 69 -1.26 -8.30 -13.70
C ILE A 69 0.23 -8.67 -13.79
N PRO A 70 0.84 -8.73 -14.99
CA PRO A 70 2.29 -8.92 -15.13
C PRO A 70 3.08 -7.80 -14.45
N TYR A 71 4.15 -8.15 -13.71
CA TYR A 71 4.90 -7.18 -12.88
C TYR A 71 5.45 -5.98 -13.68
N HIS A 72 5.88 -6.18 -14.93
CA HIS A 72 6.38 -5.10 -15.79
C HIS A 72 5.34 -4.00 -16.08
N ARG A 73 4.04 -4.25 -15.82
CA ARG A 73 2.97 -3.24 -15.95
C ARG A 73 2.90 -2.27 -14.78
N LEU A 74 3.57 -2.56 -13.67
CA LEU A 74 3.55 -1.74 -12.45
C LEU A 74 3.74 -0.25 -12.73
N TYR A 75 4.83 0.11 -13.41
CA TYR A 75 5.15 1.51 -13.71
C TYR A 75 4.06 2.21 -14.54
N ARG A 76 3.51 1.51 -15.55
CA ARG A 76 2.43 2.05 -16.38
C ARG A 76 1.14 2.26 -15.58
N ILE A 77 0.81 1.33 -14.69
CA ILE A 77 -0.36 1.45 -13.81
C ILE A 77 -0.20 2.64 -12.87
N LEU A 78 0.99 2.81 -12.27
CA LEU A 78 1.28 3.98 -11.44
C LEU A 78 1.04 5.28 -12.22
N GLN A 79 1.65 5.42 -13.39
CA GLN A 79 1.48 6.61 -14.25
C GLN A 79 0.01 6.93 -14.58
N ILE A 80 -0.78 5.90 -14.92
CA ILE A 80 -2.20 6.06 -15.24
C ILE A 80 -3.00 6.46 -13.99
N CYS A 81 -2.80 5.76 -12.87
CA CYS A 81 -3.53 6.00 -11.62
C CYS A 81 -3.21 7.36 -11.00
N THR A 82 -2.04 7.91 -11.31
CA THR A 82 -1.58 9.19 -10.77
C THR A 82 -1.63 10.32 -11.80
N GLN A 83 -2.29 10.11 -12.95
CA GLN A 83 -2.46 11.15 -13.94
C GLN A 83 -3.31 12.30 -13.36
N GLY A 84 -2.78 13.52 -13.42
CA GLY A 84 -3.44 14.71 -12.85
C GLY A 84 -3.49 14.73 -11.32
N VAL A 85 -2.77 13.85 -10.64
CA VAL A 85 -2.66 13.83 -9.17
C VAL A 85 -1.46 14.67 -8.75
N GLU A 86 -1.72 15.69 -7.94
CA GLU A 86 -0.67 16.59 -7.42
C GLU A 86 -0.03 16.07 -6.13
N LYS A 87 -0.79 15.34 -5.32
CA LYS A 87 -0.36 14.87 -3.99
C LYS A 87 -0.81 13.45 -3.70
N ILE A 88 0.12 12.64 -3.18
CA ILE A 88 -0.13 11.29 -2.70
C ILE A 88 0.28 11.21 -1.23
N PHE A 89 -0.64 10.70 -0.42
CA PHE A 89 -0.39 10.33 0.96
C PHE A 89 -0.11 8.83 1.02
N ILE A 90 0.98 8.44 1.67
CA ILE A 90 1.41 7.05 1.78
C ILE A 90 1.89 6.77 3.19
N LYS A 91 1.74 5.55 3.69
CA LYS A 91 2.28 5.15 5.00
C LYS A 91 3.54 4.33 4.83
N GLY A 92 4.61 4.74 5.50
CA GLY A 92 5.89 4.05 5.58
C GLY A 92 6.98 4.71 4.72
N GLU A 93 8.09 5.03 5.37
CA GLU A 93 9.21 5.78 4.78
C GLU A 93 9.80 5.12 3.53
N GLN A 94 10.03 3.80 3.56
CA GLN A 94 10.58 3.07 2.41
C GLN A 94 9.68 3.19 1.18
N LYS A 95 8.37 3.06 1.35
CA LYS A 95 7.39 3.18 0.26
C LYS A 95 7.31 4.60 -0.26
N ALA A 96 7.36 5.60 0.64
CA ALA A 96 7.40 7.01 0.27
C ALA A 96 8.63 7.34 -0.59
N ARG A 97 9.82 6.88 -0.16
CA ARG A 97 11.07 7.07 -0.91
C ARG A 97 11.03 6.40 -2.28
N TRP A 98 10.54 5.17 -2.34
CA TRP A 98 10.38 4.46 -3.60
C TRP A 98 9.45 5.23 -4.56
N MET A 99 8.29 5.69 -4.07
CA MET A 99 7.33 6.46 -4.88
C MET A 99 7.91 7.80 -5.36
N LYS A 100 8.69 8.51 -4.53
CA LYS A 100 9.37 9.76 -4.93
C LYS A 100 10.33 9.53 -6.10
N ASN A 101 11.06 8.41 -6.11
CA ASN A 101 11.98 8.08 -7.20
C ASN A 101 11.27 7.78 -8.53
N ILE A 102 10.06 7.22 -8.46
CA ILE A 102 9.29 6.83 -9.67
C ILE A 102 8.40 7.96 -10.18
N LEU A 103 7.89 8.81 -9.29
CA LEU A 103 6.96 9.90 -9.60
C LEU A 103 7.51 11.24 -9.08
N PRO A 104 8.60 11.76 -9.67
CA PRO A 104 9.32 12.92 -9.14
C PRO A 104 8.50 14.23 -9.17
N ASN A 105 7.47 14.29 -10.03
CA ASN A 105 6.63 15.48 -10.19
C ASN A 105 5.41 15.50 -9.25
N ILE A 106 5.24 14.48 -8.40
CA ILE A 106 4.10 14.37 -7.49
C ILE A 106 4.58 14.60 -6.07
N SER A 107 3.84 15.40 -5.30
CA SER A 107 4.12 15.61 -3.89
C SER A 107 3.79 14.34 -3.10
N ILE A 108 4.82 13.62 -2.63
CA ILE A 108 4.65 12.42 -1.80
C ILE A 108 4.84 12.78 -0.32
N SER A 109 3.80 12.58 0.49
CA SER A 109 3.85 12.80 1.95
C SER A 109 3.67 11.48 2.70
N ASN A 110 4.60 11.19 3.63
CA ASN A 110 4.45 10.05 4.54
C ASN A 110 3.46 10.46 5.65
N VAL A 111 2.38 9.71 5.83
CA VAL A 111 1.38 10.04 6.85
C VAL A 111 1.89 9.86 8.29
N GLU A 112 2.98 9.11 8.46
CA GLU A 112 3.64 8.95 9.77
C GLU A 112 4.25 10.26 10.27
N ASP A 113 4.64 11.15 9.35
CA ASP A 113 5.17 12.49 9.68
C ASP A 113 4.09 13.38 10.32
N PHE A 114 2.81 13.04 10.13
CA PHE A 114 1.65 13.70 10.72
C PHE A 114 1.13 12.98 11.98
N GLY A 115 1.83 11.95 12.46
CA GLY A 115 1.42 11.17 13.63
C GLY A 115 0.42 10.04 13.33
N CYS A 116 0.31 9.58 12.07
CA CYS A 116 -0.54 8.43 11.75
C CYS A 116 -0.11 7.19 12.55
N PRO A 117 -1.00 6.60 13.37
CA PRO A 117 -0.66 5.46 14.20
C PRO A 117 -0.38 4.20 13.37
N PRO A 118 0.14 3.11 13.97
CA PRO A 118 0.21 1.80 13.33
C PRO A 118 -1.13 1.39 12.71
N LEU A 119 -1.11 0.66 11.59
CA LEU A 119 -2.32 0.31 10.85
C LEU A 119 -3.28 -0.54 11.68
N GLU A 120 -2.73 -1.37 12.57
CA GLU A 120 -3.43 -2.21 13.51
C GLU A 120 -4.24 -1.42 14.55
N GLU A 121 -3.85 -0.17 14.79
CA GLU A 121 -4.51 0.74 15.75
C GLU A 121 -5.51 1.69 15.06
N ILE A 122 -5.54 1.75 13.73
CA ILE A 122 -6.53 2.57 13.02
C ILE A 122 -7.86 1.82 12.99
N ILE A 123 -8.76 2.20 13.89
CA ILE A 123 -10.13 1.70 13.93
C ILE A 123 -10.86 2.19 12.67
N SER A 124 -11.32 1.25 11.84
CA SER A 124 -12.18 1.53 10.70
C SER A 124 -13.42 0.64 10.78
N GLU A 125 -14.60 1.26 10.83
CA GLU A 125 -15.90 0.58 10.83
C GLU A 125 -16.29 0.01 9.45
N ASN A 126 -15.41 0.15 8.45
CA ASN A 126 -15.75 -0.17 7.07
C ASN A 126 -15.77 -1.69 6.81
N GLN A 127 -16.88 -2.17 6.27
CA GLN A 127 -17.11 -3.58 5.90
C GLN A 127 -16.58 -3.94 4.50
N TYR A 128 -15.68 -3.15 3.93
CA TYR A 128 -15.10 -3.43 2.60
C TYR A 128 -14.56 -4.86 2.52
N PHE A 129 -14.95 -5.60 1.48
CA PHE A 129 -14.48 -6.95 1.25
C PHE A 129 -13.46 -6.95 0.11
N CYS A 130 -12.23 -7.39 0.39
CA CYS A 130 -11.19 -7.54 -0.63
C CYS A 130 -11.14 -8.99 -1.13
N PHE A 131 -11.39 -9.19 -2.42
CA PHE A 131 -11.37 -10.52 -3.04
C PHE A 131 -9.96 -11.11 -3.21
N ASN A 132 -8.91 -10.30 -3.06
CA ASN A 132 -7.52 -10.74 -3.25
C ASN A 132 -6.99 -11.65 -2.12
N HIS A 133 -7.70 -11.76 -0.99
CA HIS A 133 -7.24 -12.48 0.20
C HIS A 133 -8.13 -13.66 0.60
N ALA A 134 -8.71 -14.36 -0.38
CA ALA A 134 -9.61 -15.50 -0.15
C ALA A 134 -9.05 -16.60 0.77
N LEU A 135 -7.73 -16.67 0.96
CA LEU A 135 -7.04 -17.65 1.81
C LEU A 135 -6.91 -17.23 3.28
N CYS A 136 -7.25 -15.99 3.64
CA CYS A 136 -7.13 -15.48 5.01
C CYS A 136 -8.37 -15.78 5.85
N ILE A 137 -8.58 -17.05 6.15
CA ILE A 137 -9.74 -17.51 6.94
C ILE A 137 -9.55 -17.24 8.45
N ARG A 138 -8.30 -17.13 8.93
CA ARG A 138 -7.98 -17.11 10.38
C ARG A 138 -7.51 -15.77 10.94
N ARG A 139 -7.08 -14.82 10.10
CA ARG A 139 -6.57 -13.50 10.50
C ARG A 139 -6.92 -12.46 9.45
N LYS A 140 -7.15 -11.20 9.86
CA LYS A 140 -7.31 -10.07 8.94
C LYS A 140 -5.94 -9.79 8.31
N PRO A 141 -5.76 -10.01 6.99
CA PRO A 141 -4.48 -9.74 6.34
C PRO A 141 -4.23 -8.23 6.26
N MET A 142 -2.96 -7.88 6.11
CA MET A 142 -2.53 -6.53 5.76
C MET A 142 -2.86 -6.22 4.29
N CYS A 143 -4.15 -6.06 4.02
CA CYS A 143 -4.72 -5.75 2.71
C CYS A 143 -4.47 -4.29 2.33
N ALA A 144 -3.97 -4.05 1.11
CA ALA A 144 -3.75 -2.69 0.61
C ALA A 144 -5.04 -1.86 0.59
N SER A 145 -6.18 -2.46 0.21
CA SER A 145 -7.49 -1.79 0.16
C SER A 145 -7.97 -1.36 1.55
N HIS A 146 -7.90 -2.25 2.54
CA HIS A 146 -8.24 -1.90 3.92
C HIS A 146 -7.31 -0.81 4.46
N ASN A 147 -6.01 -0.92 4.18
CA ASN A 147 -5.03 0.04 4.64
C ASN A 147 -5.33 1.45 4.10
N VAL A 148 -5.62 1.62 2.80
CA VAL A 148 -5.93 2.94 2.26
C VAL A 148 -7.26 3.50 2.75
N ILE A 149 -8.26 2.66 3.03
CA ILE A 149 -9.51 3.08 3.67
C ILE A 149 -9.23 3.62 5.08
N SER A 150 -8.51 2.84 5.89
CA SER A 150 -8.15 3.23 7.26
C SER A 150 -7.32 4.51 7.27
N ILE A 151 -6.27 4.60 6.45
CA ILE A 151 -5.43 5.79 6.33
C ILE A 151 -6.25 6.99 5.89
N ARG A 152 -7.16 6.84 4.91
CA ARG A 152 -8.04 7.94 4.45
C ARG A 152 -8.93 8.45 5.58
N ALA A 153 -9.58 7.55 6.32
CA ALA A 153 -10.46 7.93 7.43
C ALA A 153 -9.67 8.70 8.51
N TRP A 154 -8.51 8.19 8.90
CA TRP A 154 -7.63 8.87 9.83
C TRP A 154 -7.17 10.24 9.30
N LEU A 155 -6.76 10.32 8.04
CA LEU A 155 -6.24 11.54 7.45
C LEU A 155 -7.31 12.63 7.32
N LEU A 156 -8.56 12.28 6.97
CA LEU A 156 -9.66 13.23 6.95
C LEU A 156 -9.91 13.83 8.34
N ASN A 157 -9.98 12.99 9.38
CA ASN A 157 -10.11 13.45 10.76
C ASN A 157 -8.94 14.34 11.20
N TYR A 158 -7.71 13.98 10.81
CA TYR A 158 -6.52 14.79 11.09
C TYR A 158 -6.62 16.17 10.42
N LEU A 159 -7.04 16.22 9.15
CA LEU A 159 -7.16 17.47 8.39
C LEU A 159 -8.28 18.36 8.93
N GLU A 160 -9.43 17.78 9.28
CA GLU A 160 -10.55 18.50 9.89
C GLU A 160 -10.16 19.09 11.26
N SER A 161 -9.48 18.32 12.10
CA SER A 161 -9.04 18.80 13.42
C SER A 161 -7.89 19.80 13.35
N SER A 162 -6.99 19.67 12.38
CA SER A 162 -5.80 20.53 12.25
C SER A 162 -6.08 21.85 11.51
N PHE A 163 -7.13 21.90 10.67
CA PHE A 163 -7.39 23.05 9.78
C PHE A 163 -8.84 23.54 9.79
N GLY A 164 -9.66 23.12 10.76
CA GLY A 164 -11.06 23.50 11.01
C GLY A 164 -11.75 24.48 10.01
N GLN A 165 -12.77 23.97 9.32
CA GLN A 165 -13.84 24.61 8.53
C GLN A 165 -13.59 25.75 7.51
N ASP A 166 -12.45 26.45 7.47
CA ASP A 166 -12.37 27.71 6.70
C ASP A 166 -11.69 27.64 5.32
N LYS A 167 -11.30 26.46 4.81
CA LYS A 167 -10.60 26.35 3.51
C LYS A 167 -10.90 25.11 2.65
N ILE A 168 -12.09 24.52 2.73
CA ILE A 168 -12.44 23.38 1.83
C ILE A 168 -13.02 23.86 0.49
N ASP A 169 -13.47 25.12 0.38
CA ASP A 169 -14.05 25.64 -0.86
C ASP A 169 -13.04 26.30 -1.82
N ASN A 170 -11.75 26.40 -1.48
CA ASN A 170 -10.78 27.18 -2.30
C ASN A 170 -9.34 26.64 -2.34
N ILE A 171 -9.11 25.31 -2.31
CA ILE A 171 -7.81 24.69 -2.72
C ILE A 171 -8.05 23.36 -3.41
#